data_AF-A0A9D8N1D7-F1
#
_entry.id   AF-A0A9D8N1D7-F1
#
_cell.length_a   1.000
_cell.length_b   1.000
_cell.length_c   1.000
_cell.angle_alpha   90.00
_cell.angle_beta   90.00
_cell.angle_gamma   90.00
#
_symmetry.space_group_name_H-M   'P 1'
#
loop_
_entity.id
_entity.type
_entity.pdbx_description
1 polymer ?
#
loop_
_entity_poly.entity_id
_entity_poly.type
_entity_poly.pdbx_seq_one_letter_code
_entity_poly.pdbx_strand_id
1 'polypeptide(L)'
;MFENAIIVQSALSAFNNAALYAPAFLWSAVLTLPIYILVWMFGGNLAEKIGWSHTNMIVRASFWVAIITMAWVVLFGGNYAVLRDDTSTLPFMVAAIVFVSSLFIGSHLHFKNIFNRKNLPFIALVIVALGLSDMHAWWGPLLQIGAAFVGLLMGLVAKYEMREVPGILLVVMATTTAILMQPEFFRFGQLGNLTFVHVLAVCLVCALAMATLALRNIKPSNKIHDSAYIKIKWMVRFVVMLAIALFIMTESVPVFFGVAVSLFILFALSVWHSGKTSGALGDKLYAMTILMFGMITTMPVICALGVLLLANMPRGNMWDESKYLL
;
A
#
# COMPACT_ATOMS: atom_id res chain seq x y z
N MET A 1 -18.50 37.83 -11.32
CA MET A 1 -17.87 37.59 -12.65
C MET A 1 -16.47 37.01 -12.51
N PHE A 2 -15.63 37.49 -11.58
CA PHE A 2 -14.31 36.93 -11.28
C PHE A 2 -14.34 35.52 -10.65
N GLU A 3 -15.31 35.19 -9.81
CA GLU A 3 -15.48 33.83 -9.26
C GLU A 3 -15.75 32.80 -10.36
N ASN A 4 -16.65 33.11 -11.30
CA ASN A 4 -16.94 32.23 -12.44
C ASN A 4 -15.72 32.08 -13.36
N ALA A 5 -14.89 33.12 -13.52
CA ALA A 5 -13.65 33.03 -14.29
C ALA A 5 -12.61 32.11 -13.61
N ILE A 6 -12.48 32.17 -12.28
CA ILE A 6 -11.60 31.29 -11.49
C ILE A 6 -12.07 29.83 -11.58
N ILE A 7 -13.38 29.59 -11.48
CA ILE A 7 -13.97 28.25 -11.62
C ILE A 7 -13.69 27.69 -13.03
N VAL A 8 -13.89 28.49 -14.08
CA VAL A 8 -13.63 28.08 -15.48
C VAL A 8 -12.14 27.86 -15.73
N GLN A 9 -11.24 28.67 -15.17
CA GLN A 9 -9.79 28.48 -15.29
C GLN A 9 -9.31 27.24 -14.53
N SER A 10 -9.90 26.94 -13.37
CA SER A 10 -9.64 25.72 -12.61
C SER A 10 -10.11 24.46 -13.36
N ALA A 11 -11.24 24.54 -14.07
CA ALA A 11 -11.80 23.46 -14.87
C ALA A 11 -10.99 23.21 -16.16
N LEU A 12 -10.56 24.27 -16.87
CA LEU A 12 -9.68 24.17 -18.05
C LEU A 12 -8.27 23.69 -17.69
N SER A 13 -7.73 24.14 -16.56
CA SER A 13 -6.46 23.65 -15.99
C SER A 13 -6.57 22.18 -15.57
N ALA A 14 -7.68 21.79 -14.94
CA ALA A 14 -7.95 20.40 -14.60
C ALA A 14 -8.08 19.52 -15.85
N PHE A 15 -8.72 20.01 -16.93
CA PHE A 15 -8.86 19.29 -18.19
C PHE A 15 -7.53 19.14 -18.96
N ASN A 16 -6.70 20.19 -18.99
CA ASN A 16 -5.36 20.12 -19.61
C ASN A 16 -4.41 19.23 -18.81
N ASN A 17 -4.44 19.30 -17.48
CA ASN A 17 -3.72 18.36 -16.64
C ASN A 17 -4.27 16.94 -16.82
N ALA A 18 -5.58 16.78 -16.97
CA ALA A 18 -6.17 15.48 -17.23
C ALA A 18 -5.65 14.89 -18.56
N ALA A 19 -5.73 15.65 -19.65
CA ALA A 19 -5.23 15.25 -20.95
C ALA A 19 -3.72 14.91 -20.96
N LEU A 20 -2.92 15.43 -20.01
CA LEU A 20 -1.48 15.17 -19.89
C LEU A 20 -1.13 14.02 -18.93
N TYR A 21 -1.86 13.83 -17.82
CA TYR A 21 -1.51 12.85 -16.78
C TYR A 21 -2.05 11.42 -17.03
N ALA A 22 -3.19 11.24 -17.73
CA ALA A 22 -3.64 9.89 -18.11
C ALA A 22 -2.68 9.23 -19.12
N PRO A 23 -2.14 9.97 -20.11
CA PRO A 23 -0.96 9.53 -20.84
C PRO A 23 0.24 9.30 -19.93
N ALA A 24 0.52 10.14 -18.92
CA ALA A 24 1.67 9.91 -18.03
C ALA A 24 1.57 8.60 -17.23
N PHE A 25 0.39 8.21 -16.74
CA PHE A 25 0.17 6.90 -16.11
C PHE A 25 0.44 5.76 -17.10
N LEU A 26 -0.19 5.81 -18.28
CA LEU A 26 -0.02 4.81 -19.33
C LEU A 26 1.43 4.73 -19.83
N TRP A 27 2.06 5.87 -20.12
CA TRP A 27 3.43 5.98 -20.59
C TRP A 27 4.42 5.57 -19.50
N SER A 28 4.20 5.94 -18.24
CA SER A 28 5.05 5.45 -17.14
C SER A 28 4.97 3.93 -17.01
N ALA A 29 3.78 3.34 -17.14
CA ALA A 29 3.61 1.88 -17.15
C ALA A 29 4.32 1.24 -18.36
N VAL A 30 4.12 1.77 -19.57
CA VAL A 30 4.75 1.25 -20.81
C VAL A 30 6.27 1.40 -20.77
N LEU A 31 6.79 2.55 -20.35
CA LEU A 31 8.22 2.83 -20.27
C LEU A 31 8.93 2.02 -19.17
N THR A 32 8.18 1.53 -18.18
CA THR A 32 8.73 0.72 -17.08
C THR A 32 8.63 -0.79 -17.35
N LEU A 33 7.84 -1.23 -18.33
CA LEU A 33 7.77 -2.64 -18.75
C LEU A 33 9.15 -3.27 -19.05
N PRO A 34 10.07 -2.62 -19.80
CA PRO A 34 11.40 -3.18 -20.03
C PRO A 34 12.16 -3.43 -18.73
N ILE A 35 12.03 -2.53 -17.75
CA ILE A 35 12.67 -2.68 -16.43
C ILE A 35 12.08 -3.89 -15.71
N TYR A 36 10.76 -4.06 -15.73
CA TYR A 36 10.11 -5.23 -15.10
C TYR A 36 10.51 -6.54 -15.76
N ILE A 37 10.63 -6.57 -17.09
CA ILE A 37 11.11 -7.74 -17.83
C ILE A 37 12.55 -8.06 -17.44
N LEU A 38 13.44 -7.06 -17.36
CA LEU A 38 14.81 -7.26 -16.92
C LEU A 38 14.89 -7.77 -15.48
N VAL A 39 14.08 -7.23 -14.56
CA VAL A 39 14.02 -7.70 -13.17
C VAL A 39 13.46 -9.12 -13.09
N TRP A 40 12.48 -9.47 -13.93
CA TRP A 40 11.94 -10.83 -13.99
C TRP A 40 12.96 -11.84 -14.50
N MET A 41 13.74 -11.47 -15.52
CA MET A 41 14.74 -12.36 -16.14
C MET A 41 16.02 -12.48 -15.30
N PHE A 42 16.49 -11.38 -14.72
CA PHE A 42 17.79 -11.30 -14.04
C PHE A 42 17.67 -11.07 -12.52
N GLY A 43 16.48 -11.23 -11.95
CA GLY A 43 16.19 -10.93 -10.55
C GLY A 43 17.10 -11.63 -9.55
N GLY A 44 17.46 -12.90 -9.80
CA GLY A 44 18.40 -13.65 -8.95
C GLY A 44 19.80 -13.01 -8.93
N ASN A 45 20.36 -12.72 -10.10
CA ASN A 45 21.67 -12.06 -10.23
C ASN A 45 21.66 -10.65 -9.64
N LEU A 46 20.54 -9.92 -9.78
CA LEU A 46 20.39 -8.59 -9.22
C LEU A 46 20.35 -8.65 -7.69
N ALA A 47 19.56 -9.56 -7.13
CA ALA A 47 19.49 -9.81 -5.69
C ALA A 47 20.86 -10.20 -5.11
N GLU A 48 21.59 -11.08 -5.77
CA GLU A 48 22.92 -11.50 -5.33
C GLU A 48 23.92 -10.33 -5.30
N LYS A 49 23.95 -9.49 -6.35
CA LYS A 49 24.85 -8.32 -6.41
C LYS A 49 24.58 -7.28 -5.33
N ILE A 50 23.33 -7.12 -4.89
CA ILE A 50 22.97 -6.24 -3.79
C ILE A 50 23.08 -6.92 -2.41
N GLY A 51 23.56 -8.16 -2.37
CA GLY A 51 23.76 -8.94 -1.14
C GLY A 51 22.47 -9.48 -0.52
N TRP A 52 21.42 -9.64 -1.32
CA TRP A 52 20.15 -10.22 -0.88
C TRP A 52 20.14 -11.73 -1.15
N SER A 53 19.66 -12.47 -0.17
CA SER A 53 19.52 -13.93 -0.18
C SER A 53 18.06 -14.29 0.02
N HIS A 54 17.67 -15.52 -0.31
CA HIS A 54 16.32 -16.03 -0.05
C HIS A 54 15.87 -15.86 1.41
N THR A 55 16.81 -15.84 2.36
CA THR A 55 16.53 -15.68 3.79
C THR A 55 16.25 -14.26 4.24
N ASN A 56 16.78 -13.23 3.55
CA ASN A 56 16.63 -11.84 3.94
C ASN A 56 15.82 -10.99 2.93
N MET A 57 15.48 -11.57 1.78
CA MET A 57 14.86 -10.85 0.66
C MET A 57 13.52 -10.21 1.05
N ILE A 58 12.66 -10.91 1.79
CA ILE A 58 11.38 -10.37 2.27
C ILE A 58 11.63 -9.16 3.16
N VAL A 59 12.49 -9.30 4.19
CA VAL A 59 12.83 -8.23 5.13
C VAL A 59 13.35 -6.99 4.42
N ARG A 60 14.30 -7.19 3.48
CA ARG A 60 14.92 -6.10 2.73
C ARG A 60 13.93 -5.42 1.80
N ALA A 61 13.12 -6.19 1.06
CA ALA A 61 12.08 -5.64 0.20
C ALA A 61 11.05 -4.86 1.02
N SER A 62 10.57 -5.43 2.13
CA SER A 62 9.66 -4.77 3.07
C SER A 62 10.23 -3.44 3.55
N PHE A 63 11.49 -3.42 4.00
CA PHE A 63 12.16 -2.21 4.47
C PHE A 63 12.24 -1.12 3.38
N TRP A 64 12.60 -1.49 2.15
CA TRP A 64 12.63 -0.54 1.04
C TRP A 64 11.25 -0.04 0.64
N VAL A 65 10.22 -0.89 0.65
CA VAL A 65 8.84 -0.48 0.39
C VAL A 65 8.40 0.57 1.42
N ALA A 66 8.68 0.38 2.71
CA ALA A 66 8.38 1.38 3.74
C ALA A 66 9.09 2.72 3.48
N ILE A 67 10.39 2.69 3.18
CA ILE A 67 11.19 3.90 2.91
C ILE A 67 10.67 4.64 1.67
N ILE A 68 10.45 3.93 0.56
CA ILE A 68 10.00 4.54 -0.70
C ILE A 68 8.59 5.09 -0.54
N THR A 69 7.71 4.37 0.15
CA THR A 69 6.35 4.84 0.44
C THR A 69 6.37 6.09 1.32
N MET A 70 7.19 6.11 2.39
CA MET A 70 7.36 7.28 3.23
C MET A 70 7.92 8.46 2.44
N ALA A 71 8.96 8.26 1.64
CA ALA A 71 9.54 9.30 0.79
C ALA A 71 8.51 9.84 -0.21
N TRP A 72 7.71 8.96 -0.83
CA TRP A 72 6.64 9.36 -1.74
C TRP A 72 5.59 10.20 -1.02
N VAL A 73 5.10 9.75 0.15
CA VAL A 73 4.09 10.49 0.93
C VAL A 73 4.60 11.87 1.33
N VAL A 74 5.86 11.99 1.74
CA VAL A 74 6.49 13.27 2.13
C VAL A 74 6.69 14.19 0.93
N LEU A 75 7.20 13.67 -0.19
CA LEU A 75 7.48 14.48 -1.39
C LEU A 75 6.19 14.92 -2.10
N PHE A 76 5.17 14.07 -2.13
CA PHE A 76 3.85 14.43 -2.66
C PHE A 76 3.01 15.20 -1.63
N GLY A 77 3.45 15.28 -0.36
CA GLY A 77 2.82 15.98 0.77
C GLY A 77 2.38 17.42 0.45
N GLY A 78 3.20 18.13 -0.34
CA GLY A 78 2.91 19.50 -0.78
C GLY A 78 1.74 19.62 -1.77
N ASN A 79 1.44 18.59 -2.56
CA ASN A 79 0.31 18.64 -3.51
C ASN A 79 -1.03 18.56 -2.78
N TYR A 80 -1.08 17.94 -1.60
CA TYR A 80 -2.28 17.89 -0.76
C TYR A 80 -2.70 19.25 -0.16
N ALA A 81 -1.92 20.31 -0.39
CA ALA A 81 -2.18 21.68 0.07
C ALA A 81 -3.28 22.42 -0.70
N VAL A 82 -3.53 22.05 -1.96
CA VAL A 82 -4.37 22.83 -2.90
C VAL A 82 -5.88 22.70 -2.61
N LEU A 83 -6.26 21.82 -1.67
CA LEU A 83 -7.63 21.29 -1.57
C LEU A 83 -8.22 21.33 -0.16
N ARG A 84 -7.75 22.21 0.73
CA ARG A 84 -8.18 22.18 2.13
C ARG A 84 -8.67 23.52 2.63
N ASP A 85 -9.99 23.61 2.79
CA ASP A 85 -10.61 24.41 3.83
C ASP A 85 -10.18 23.87 5.22
N ASP A 86 -10.25 24.71 6.26
CA ASP A 86 -9.69 24.53 7.62
C ASP A 86 -10.12 23.25 8.40
N THR A 87 -10.89 22.33 7.81
CA THR A 87 -11.49 21.15 8.45
C THR A 87 -11.01 19.79 7.90
N SER A 88 -9.98 19.75 7.05
CA SER A 88 -9.53 18.49 6.44
C SER A 88 -8.84 17.53 7.42
N THR A 89 -9.23 16.24 7.38
CA THR A 89 -8.63 15.14 8.15
C THR A 89 -7.38 14.53 7.49
N LEU A 90 -7.08 14.91 6.25
CA LEU A 90 -5.99 14.34 5.46
C LEU A 90 -4.57 14.61 6.03
N PRO A 91 -4.25 15.75 6.70
CA PRO A 91 -2.95 15.91 7.37
C PRO A 91 -2.73 14.85 8.46
N PHE A 92 -3.77 14.50 9.22
CA PHE A 92 -3.70 13.46 10.25
C PHE A 92 -3.50 12.06 9.66
N MET A 93 -4.11 11.77 8.51
CA MET A 93 -3.91 10.50 7.80
C MET A 93 -2.48 10.37 7.24
N VAL A 94 -1.94 11.43 6.66
CA VAL A 94 -0.54 11.47 6.21
C VAL A 94 0.40 11.29 7.40
N ALA A 95 0.15 11.99 8.51
CA ALA A 95 0.90 11.80 9.75
C ALA A 95 0.79 10.37 10.28
N ALA A 96 -0.37 9.73 10.18
CA ALA A 96 -0.54 8.32 10.56
C ALA A 96 0.31 7.38 9.66
N ILE A 97 0.36 7.61 8.35
CA ILE A 97 1.20 6.82 7.43
C ILE A 97 2.69 7.04 7.73
N VAL A 98 3.10 8.29 7.94
CA VAL A 98 4.47 8.66 8.33
C VAL A 98 4.84 8.01 9.65
N PHE A 99 3.93 8.02 10.63
CA PHE A 99 4.10 7.36 11.93
C PHE A 99 4.30 5.85 11.77
N VAL A 100 3.40 5.15 11.08
CA VAL A 100 3.48 3.69 10.87
C VAL A 100 4.75 3.33 10.09
N SER A 101 5.08 4.08 9.04
CA SER A 101 6.28 3.82 8.23
C SER A 101 7.54 4.02 9.07
N SER A 102 7.59 5.08 9.87
CA SER A 102 8.71 5.37 10.77
C SER A 102 8.82 4.35 11.90
N LEU A 103 7.69 3.87 12.43
CA LEU A 103 7.61 2.77 13.40
C LEU A 103 8.22 1.49 12.82
N PHE A 104 7.81 1.11 11.61
CA PHE A 104 8.33 -0.06 10.91
C PHE A 104 9.82 0.06 10.61
N ILE A 105 10.27 1.21 10.11
CA ILE A 105 11.67 1.48 9.83
C ILE A 105 12.49 1.42 11.13
N GLY A 106 12.00 2.07 12.19
CA GLY A 106 12.64 2.09 13.51
C GLY A 106 12.79 0.71 14.13
N SER A 107 11.79 -0.16 13.99
CA SER A 107 11.84 -1.52 14.54
C SER A 107 12.88 -2.42 13.87
N HIS A 108 13.35 -2.06 12.68
CA HIS A 108 14.36 -2.79 11.91
C HIS A 108 15.73 -2.08 11.87
N LEU A 109 15.88 -0.94 12.56
CA LEU A 109 17.14 -0.22 12.69
C LEU A 109 17.79 -0.45 14.07
N HIS A 110 19.12 -0.38 14.09
CA HIS A 110 19.87 -0.35 15.34
C HIS A 110 20.12 1.09 15.81
N PHE A 111 19.71 1.41 17.04
CA PHE A 111 19.82 2.74 17.66
C PHE A 111 21.22 3.37 17.53
N LYS A 112 22.28 2.59 17.73
CA LYS A 112 23.68 3.03 17.68
C LYS A 112 24.14 3.50 16.29
N ASN A 113 23.47 3.02 15.24
CA ASN A 113 23.80 3.39 13.85
C ASN A 113 23.09 4.68 13.40
N ILE A 114 21.97 5.06 14.02
CA ILE A 114 21.19 6.23 13.58
C ILE A 114 21.89 7.53 13.99
N PHE A 115 22.21 7.70 15.27
CA PHE A 115 22.77 8.96 15.80
C PHE A 115 24.29 9.09 15.63
N ASN A 116 24.87 8.42 14.63
CA ASN A 116 26.27 8.62 14.28
C ASN A 116 26.44 10.02 13.65
N ARG A 117 27.51 10.75 14.00
CA ARG A 117 27.80 12.09 13.46
C ARG A 117 27.80 12.13 11.92
N LYS A 118 28.15 11.02 11.27
CA LYS A 118 28.13 10.90 9.80
C LYS A 118 26.71 10.93 9.19
N ASN A 119 25.69 10.59 9.98
CA ASN A 119 24.29 10.51 9.54
C ASN A 119 23.47 11.76 9.90
N LEU A 120 24.00 12.65 10.74
CA LEU A 120 23.39 13.94 11.09
C LEU A 120 22.93 14.78 9.88
N PRO A 121 23.72 14.94 8.78
CA PRO A 121 23.23 15.71 7.63
C PRO A 121 22.04 15.05 6.96
N PHE A 122 22.00 13.72 6.90
CA PHE A 122 20.86 12.98 6.35
C PHE A 122 19.62 13.10 7.24
N ILE A 123 19.79 13.00 8.57
CA ILE A 123 18.69 13.20 9.53
C ILE A 123 18.13 14.63 9.40
N ALA A 124 18.99 15.64 9.32
CA ALA A 124 18.58 17.02 9.12
C ALA A 124 17.80 17.19 7.82
N LEU A 125 18.27 16.58 6.72
CA LEU A 125 17.57 16.58 5.43
C LEU A 125 16.16 15.95 5.55
N VAL A 126 16.03 14.81 6.23
CA VAL A 126 14.73 14.13 6.43
C VAL A 126 13.78 15.00 7.27
N ILE A 127 14.27 15.63 8.34
CA ILE A 127 13.46 16.56 9.15
C ILE A 127 13.01 17.76 8.32
N VAL A 128 13.91 18.33 7.51
CA VAL A 128 13.58 19.44 6.61
C VAL A 128 12.54 19.01 5.57
N ALA A 129 12.71 17.84 4.95
CA ALA A 129 11.75 17.30 3.98
C ALA A 129 10.37 17.07 4.61
N LEU A 130 10.32 16.49 5.82
CA LEU A 130 9.08 16.31 6.58
C LEU A 130 8.43 17.65 6.92
N GLY A 131 9.21 18.62 7.38
CA GLY A 131 8.71 19.95 7.70
C GLY A 131 8.18 20.70 6.47
N LEU A 132 8.82 20.51 5.31
CA LEU A 132 8.38 21.07 4.03
C LEU A 132 7.14 20.38 3.46
N SER A 133 6.85 19.14 3.86
CA SER A 133 5.73 18.37 3.32
C SER A 133 4.35 18.91 3.69
N ASP A 134 4.22 19.64 4.80
CA ASP A 134 2.93 20.07 5.34
C ASP A 134 3.01 21.50 5.90
N MET A 135 3.46 22.47 5.09
CA MET A 135 3.64 23.88 5.51
C MET A 135 2.35 24.71 5.51
N HIS A 136 1.21 24.11 5.22
CA HIS A 136 -0.05 24.83 4.98
C HIS A 136 -0.68 25.32 6.29
N ALA A 137 -0.51 24.57 7.36
CA ALA A 137 -0.86 24.98 8.71
C ALA A 137 0.41 25.11 9.56
N TRP A 138 0.44 26.07 10.49
CA TRP A 138 1.59 26.25 11.39
C TRP A 138 1.92 24.98 12.20
N TRP A 139 0.92 24.14 12.45
CA TRP A 139 1.06 22.88 13.17
C TRP A 139 1.39 21.68 12.27
N GLY A 140 1.20 21.78 10.95
CA GLY A 140 1.44 20.69 9.99
C GLY A 140 2.88 20.14 10.04
N PRO A 141 3.92 21.00 9.99
CA PRO A 141 5.31 20.55 10.08
C PRO A 141 5.60 19.87 11.42
N LEU A 142 5.04 20.41 12.51
CA LEU A 142 5.19 19.85 13.86
C LEU A 142 4.53 18.48 13.95
N LEU A 143 3.36 18.30 13.32
CA LEU A 143 2.66 17.02 13.30
C LEU A 143 3.44 15.96 12.52
N GLN A 144 3.94 16.27 11.32
CA GLN A 144 4.68 15.30 10.50
C GLN A 144 6.03 14.93 11.14
N ILE A 145 6.77 15.92 11.63
CA ILE A 145 8.03 15.69 12.34
C ILE A 145 7.77 14.89 13.62
N GLY A 146 6.73 15.26 14.39
CA GLY A 146 6.33 14.56 15.61
C GLY A 146 5.94 13.11 15.33
N ALA A 147 5.11 12.88 14.31
CA ALA A 147 4.70 11.54 13.88
C ALA A 147 5.89 10.68 13.47
N ALA A 148 6.81 11.22 12.66
CA ALA A 148 8.02 10.50 12.28
C ALA A 148 8.93 10.19 13.47
N PHE A 149 9.14 11.18 14.35
CA PHE A 149 10.02 11.04 15.51
C PHE A 149 9.47 10.05 16.54
N VAL A 150 8.20 10.20 16.92
CA VAL A 150 7.54 9.30 17.89
C VAL A 150 7.44 7.89 17.30
N GLY A 151 7.06 7.76 16.02
CA GLY A 151 7.04 6.48 15.32
C GLY A 151 8.41 5.81 15.35
N LEU A 152 9.47 6.53 14.96
CA LEU A 152 10.84 6.01 14.97
C LEU A 152 11.29 5.58 16.37
N LEU A 153 11.05 6.40 17.41
CA LEU A 153 11.41 6.05 18.78
C LEU A 153 10.66 4.81 19.28
N MET A 154 9.35 4.73 19.06
CA MET A 154 8.56 3.57 19.42
C MET A 154 9.04 2.32 18.68
N GLY A 155 9.40 2.44 17.40
CA GLY A 155 9.96 1.35 16.61
C GLY A 155 11.28 0.86 17.21
N LEU A 156 12.18 1.78 17.54
CA LEU A 156 13.48 1.47 18.15
C LEU A 156 13.37 0.80 19.52
N VAL A 157 12.29 1.08 20.27
CA VAL A 157 11.97 0.40 21.53
C VAL A 157 11.43 -1.00 21.27
N ALA A 158 10.51 -1.13 20.30
CA ALA A 158 9.85 -2.38 19.95
C ALA A 158 10.74 -3.41 19.22
N LYS A 159 12.00 -3.08 18.87
CA LYS A 159 13.04 -3.96 18.28
C LYS A 159 12.55 -5.32 17.73
N TYR A 160 12.26 -5.36 16.43
CA TYR A 160 11.80 -6.56 15.69
C TYR A 160 10.45 -7.17 16.12
N GLU A 161 9.68 -6.54 17.01
CA GLU A 161 8.32 -7.01 17.33
C GLU A 161 7.36 -6.84 16.14
N MET A 162 7.57 -5.82 15.30
CA MET A 162 6.81 -5.69 14.05
C MET A 162 7.32 -6.69 13.01
N ARG A 163 6.51 -7.72 12.78
CA ARG A 163 6.73 -8.68 11.69
C ARG A 163 6.71 -7.97 10.33
N GLU A 164 7.61 -8.37 9.43
CA GLU A 164 7.87 -7.62 8.19
C GLU A 164 6.61 -7.50 7.30
N VAL A 165 5.94 -8.62 7.05
CA VAL A 165 4.80 -8.66 6.13
C VAL A 165 3.55 -7.97 6.71
N PRO A 166 3.06 -8.28 7.92
CA PRO A 166 1.95 -7.54 8.52
C PRO A 166 2.23 -6.04 8.65
N GLY A 167 3.46 -5.66 9.01
CA GLY A 167 3.86 -4.25 9.11
C GLY A 167 3.74 -3.50 7.78
N ILE A 168 4.24 -4.10 6.70
CA ILE A 168 4.12 -3.50 5.37
C ILE A 168 2.71 -3.53 4.82
N LEU A 169 1.92 -4.58 5.09
CA LEU A 169 0.51 -4.58 4.72
C LEU A 169 -0.25 -3.45 5.42
N LEU A 170 0.12 -3.10 6.66
CA LEU A 170 -0.45 -1.93 7.34
C LEU A 170 -0.08 -0.62 6.63
N VAL A 171 1.19 -0.44 6.24
CA VAL A 171 1.64 0.73 5.45
C VAL A 171 0.90 0.81 4.10
N VAL A 172 0.82 -0.31 3.38
CA VAL A 172 0.14 -0.42 2.08
C VAL A 172 -1.34 -0.09 2.23
N MET A 173 -2.02 -0.67 3.20
CA MET A 173 -3.45 -0.42 3.43
C MET A 173 -3.70 1.02 3.87
N ALA A 174 -2.89 1.58 4.78
CA ALA A 174 -3.02 2.97 5.22
C ALA A 174 -2.81 3.94 4.05
N THR A 175 -1.79 3.71 3.22
CA THR A 175 -1.53 4.52 2.02
C THR A 175 -2.65 4.35 1.00
N THR A 176 -3.13 3.13 0.77
CA THR A 176 -4.25 2.86 -0.16
C THR A 176 -5.54 3.54 0.30
N THR A 177 -5.82 3.55 1.61
CA THR A 177 -6.95 4.30 2.17
C THR A 177 -6.75 5.81 2.02
N ALA A 178 -5.52 6.33 2.19
CA ALA A 178 -5.25 7.74 1.92
C ALA A 178 -5.44 8.09 0.44
N ILE A 179 -5.11 7.19 -0.49
CA ILE A 179 -5.43 7.37 -1.92
C ILE A 179 -6.94 7.51 -2.09
N LEU A 180 -7.77 6.70 -1.43
CA LEU A 180 -9.24 6.85 -1.48
C LEU A 180 -9.75 8.22 -0.97
N MET A 181 -8.95 8.94 -0.18
CA MET A 181 -9.29 10.26 0.37
C MET A 181 -8.71 11.42 -0.45
N GLN A 182 -7.89 11.16 -1.47
CA GLN A 182 -7.30 12.22 -2.28
C GLN A 182 -8.35 12.85 -3.20
N PRO A 183 -8.17 14.12 -3.61
CA PRO A 183 -8.87 14.66 -4.78
C PRO A 183 -7.99 14.68 -6.05
N GLU A 184 -6.69 14.37 -5.95
CA GLU A 184 -5.71 14.59 -7.03
C GLU A 184 -5.45 13.37 -7.91
N PHE A 185 -5.58 12.15 -7.37
CA PHE A 185 -5.88 10.96 -8.18
C PHE A 185 -7.29 11.04 -8.83
N PHE A 186 -8.08 12.07 -8.47
CA PHE A 186 -9.50 12.27 -8.76
C PHE A 186 -9.76 13.54 -9.57
N ARG A 187 -8.72 14.23 -10.07
CA ARG A 187 -8.89 15.27 -11.10
C ARG A 187 -9.26 14.68 -12.48
N PHE A 188 -9.63 13.40 -12.51
CA PHE A 188 -9.95 12.60 -13.69
C PHE A 188 -11.36 12.04 -13.75
N GLY A 189 -12.27 12.54 -12.92
CA GLY A 189 -13.69 12.45 -13.19
C GLY A 189 -14.28 13.69 -12.56
N GLN A 190 -14.70 14.67 -13.37
CA GLN A 190 -15.21 15.95 -12.89
C GLN A 190 -16.16 15.73 -11.69
N LEU A 191 -15.69 16.13 -10.50
CA LEU A 191 -16.31 16.00 -9.18
C LEU A 191 -16.35 14.57 -8.59
N GLY A 192 -15.21 14.09 -8.09
CA GLY A 192 -15.17 13.10 -7.01
C GLY A 192 -15.75 11.71 -7.32
N ASN A 193 -15.30 11.08 -8.41
CA ASN A 193 -15.62 9.68 -8.69
C ASN A 193 -14.34 8.96 -9.17
N LEU A 194 -13.84 7.98 -8.42
CA LEU A 194 -12.81 7.06 -8.88
C LEU A 194 -13.30 6.41 -10.18
N THR A 195 -12.45 6.38 -11.21
CA THR A 195 -12.84 5.59 -12.39
C THR A 195 -12.97 4.12 -11.95
N PHE A 196 -13.87 3.37 -12.60
CA PHE A 196 -14.10 1.95 -12.31
C PHE A 196 -12.79 1.14 -12.23
N VAL A 197 -11.80 1.49 -13.06
CA VAL A 197 -10.48 0.84 -13.07
C VAL A 197 -9.71 1.08 -11.76
N HIS A 198 -9.75 2.31 -11.21
CA HIS A 198 -9.09 2.61 -9.93
C HIS A 198 -9.80 1.91 -8.76
N VAL A 199 -11.14 1.92 -8.73
CA VAL A 199 -11.92 1.20 -7.71
C VAL A 199 -11.59 -0.29 -7.75
N LEU A 200 -11.57 -0.88 -8.94
CA LEU A 200 -11.21 -2.28 -9.13
C LEU A 200 -9.80 -2.57 -8.63
N ALA A 201 -8.83 -1.73 -8.99
CA ALA A 201 -7.44 -1.91 -8.58
C ALA A 201 -7.27 -1.82 -7.05
N VAL A 202 -7.93 -0.86 -6.39
CA VAL A 202 -7.93 -0.74 -4.92
C VAL A 202 -8.59 -1.95 -4.26
N CYS A 203 -9.72 -2.43 -4.79
CA CYS A 203 -10.36 -3.66 -4.32
C CYS A 203 -9.43 -4.88 -4.46
N LEU A 204 -8.67 -4.97 -5.55
CA LEU A 204 -7.69 -6.05 -5.76
C LEU A 204 -6.55 -5.99 -4.76
N VAL A 205 -5.96 -4.81 -4.49
CA VAL A 205 -4.93 -4.67 -3.44
C VAL A 205 -5.47 -5.06 -2.08
N CYS A 206 -6.68 -4.61 -1.74
CA CYS A 206 -7.37 -4.98 -0.50
C CYS A 206 -7.54 -6.50 -0.40
N ALA A 207 -8.09 -7.14 -1.44
CA ALA A 207 -8.28 -8.60 -1.46
C ALA A 207 -6.96 -9.36 -1.29
N LEU A 208 -5.90 -8.97 -2.00
CA LEU A 208 -4.59 -9.60 -1.89
C LEU A 208 -3.97 -9.41 -0.50
N ALA A 209 -4.10 -8.22 0.09
CA ALA A 209 -3.62 -7.93 1.43
C ALA A 209 -4.34 -8.80 2.48
N MET A 210 -5.68 -8.88 2.42
CA MET A 210 -6.45 -9.68 3.37
C MET A 210 -6.20 -11.17 3.20
N ALA A 211 -6.04 -11.65 1.96
CA ALA A 211 -5.67 -13.05 1.69
C ALA A 211 -4.28 -13.39 2.25
N THR A 212 -3.31 -12.49 2.07
CA THR A 212 -1.95 -12.64 2.62
C THR A 212 -1.98 -12.71 4.16
N LEU A 213 -2.75 -11.82 4.80
CA LEU A 213 -2.91 -11.83 6.26
C LEU A 213 -3.58 -13.12 6.75
N ALA A 214 -4.63 -13.59 6.07
CA ALA A 214 -5.32 -14.81 6.43
C ALA A 214 -4.40 -16.03 6.33
N LEU A 215 -3.71 -16.22 5.20
CA LEU A 215 -2.80 -17.35 4.98
C LEU A 215 -1.65 -17.43 5.99
N ARG A 216 -1.11 -16.29 6.41
CA ARG A 216 0.05 -16.24 7.30
C ARG A 216 -0.30 -16.34 8.77
N ASN A 217 -1.52 -15.97 9.17
CA ASN A 217 -1.89 -15.91 10.58
C ASN A 217 -2.87 -17.01 11.01
N ILE A 218 -3.56 -17.66 10.09
CA ILE A 218 -4.58 -18.67 10.40
C ILE A 218 -4.03 -20.06 10.12
N LYS A 219 -4.11 -20.93 11.14
CA LYS A 219 -3.68 -22.32 11.01
C LYS A 219 -4.79 -23.16 10.35
N PRO A 220 -4.46 -23.98 9.34
CA PRO A 220 -5.42 -24.93 8.77
C PRO A 220 -5.90 -25.91 9.83
N SER A 221 -7.20 -26.11 9.91
CA SER A 221 -7.83 -26.98 10.90
C SER A 221 -9.20 -27.42 10.36
N ASN A 222 -9.31 -28.67 9.90
CA ASN A 222 -10.54 -29.28 9.38
C ASN A 222 -11.62 -29.50 10.46
N LYS A 223 -11.93 -28.47 11.26
CA LYS A 223 -12.84 -28.53 12.40
C LYS A 223 -14.27 -28.09 12.06
N ILE A 224 -14.49 -27.47 10.91
CA ILE A 224 -15.81 -27.03 10.47
C ILE A 224 -16.44 -28.13 9.63
N HIS A 225 -17.64 -28.57 10.00
CA HIS A 225 -18.45 -29.49 9.18
C HIS A 225 -18.69 -28.90 7.78
N ASP A 226 -18.53 -29.72 6.74
CA ASP A 226 -18.61 -29.30 5.33
C ASP A 226 -19.91 -28.54 5.01
N SER A 227 -21.04 -28.99 5.56
CA SER A 227 -22.34 -28.35 5.35
C SER A 227 -22.44 -26.95 5.96
N ALA A 228 -21.83 -26.73 7.14
CA ALA A 228 -21.80 -25.42 7.80
C ALA A 228 -20.81 -24.48 7.09
N TYR A 229 -19.65 -25.01 6.67
CA TYR A 229 -18.65 -24.28 5.91
C TYR A 229 -19.23 -23.72 4.61
N ILE A 230 -19.90 -24.56 3.81
CA ILE A 230 -20.51 -24.14 2.54
C ILE A 230 -21.53 -23.02 2.77
N LYS A 231 -22.41 -23.15 3.78
CA LYS A 231 -23.43 -22.14 4.09
C LYS A 231 -22.81 -20.81 4.52
N ILE A 232 -21.89 -20.83 5.48
CA ILE A 232 -21.23 -19.61 5.98
C ILE A 232 -20.43 -18.95 4.85
N LYS A 233 -19.70 -19.73 4.04
CA LYS A 233 -18.91 -19.20 2.92
C LYS A 233 -19.80 -18.52 1.88
N TRP A 234 -20.96 -19.08 1.55
CA TRP A 234 -21.93 -18.44 0.65
C TRP A 234 -22.53 -17.16 1.24
N MET A 235 -22.86 -17.15 2.54
CA MET A 235 -23.33 -15.93 3.21
C MET A 235 -22.28 -14.82 3.15
N VAL A 236 -21.02 -15.13 3.47
CA VAL A 236 -19.93 -14.14 3.42
C VAL A 236 -19.66 -13.68 1.99
N ARG A 237 -19.71 -14.57 0.99
CA ARG A 237 -19.59 -14.17 -0.43
C ARG A 237 -20.68 -13.17 -0.83
N PHE A 238 -21.92 -13.39 -0.38
CA PHE A 238 -23.01 -12.45 -0.66
C PHE A 238 -22.76 -11.08 -0.02
N VAL A 239 -22.32 -11.06 1.25
CA VAL A 239 -21.94 -9.83 1.96
C VAL A 239 -20.78 -9.11 1.26
N VAL A 240 -19.75 -9.83 0.83
CA VAL A 240 -18.61 -9.28 0.07
C VAL A 240 -19.09 -8.65 -1.24
N MET A 241 -19.92 -9.36 -2.02
CA MET A 241 -20.45 -8.85 -3.28
C MET A 241 -21.28 -7.58 -3.08
N LEU A 242 -22.15 -7.57 -2.06
CA LEU A 242 -22.94 -6.39 -1.71
C LEU A 242 -22.05 -5.22 -1.25
N ALA A 243 -21.06 -5.48 -0.40
CA ALA A 243 -20.13 -4.46 0.09
C ALA A 243 -19.28 -3.88 -1.04
N ILE A 244 -18.84 -4.70 -2.01
CA ILE A 244 -18.14 -4.25 -3.21
C ILE A 244 -19.06 -3.39 -4.07
N ALA A 245 -20.31 -3.82 -4.31
CA ALA A 245 -21.27 -3.02 -5.07
C ALA A 245 -21.55 -1.67 -4.39
N LEU A 246 -21.77 -1.67 -3.07
CA LEU A 246 -21.93 -0.47 -2.27
C LEU A 246 -20.68 0.42 -2.32
N PHE A 247 -19.48 -0.16 -2.29
CA PHE A 247 -18.25 0.59 -2.40
C PHE A 247 -18.11 1.23 -3.78
N ILE A 248 -18.42 0.51 -4.86
CA ILE A 248 -18.42 1.04 -6.23
C ILE A 248 -19.43 2.19 -6.37
N MET A 249 -20.57 2.12 -5.67
CA MET A 249 -21.60 3.16 -5.74
C MET A 249 -21.35 4.38 -4.85
N THR A 250 -20.67 4.19 -3.71
CA THR A 250 -20.54 5.22 -2.67
C THR A 250 -19.13 5.76 -2.48
N GLU A 251 -18.12 5.02 -2.93
CA GLU A 251 -16.69 5.29 -2.75
C GLU A 251 -16.29 5.57 -1.29
N SER A 252 -17.10 5.10 -0.34
CA SER A 252 -16.98 5.50 1.04
C SER A 252 -15.97 4.64 1.81
N VAL A 253 -15.09 5.31 2.57
CA VAL A 253 -14.05 4.66 3.39
C VAL A 253 -14.62 3.64 4.39
N PRO A 254 -15.73 3.91 5.11
CA PRO A 254 -16.35 2.90 5.98
C PRO A 254 -16.77 1.63 5.24
N VAL A 255 -17.29 1.76 4.01
CA VAL A 255 -17.68 0.61 3.20
C VAL A 255 -16.43 -0.14 2.71
N PHE A 256 -15.34 0.56 2.37
CA PHE A 256 -14.05 -0.07 2.06
C PHE A 256 -13.52 -0.92 3.22
N PHE A 257 -13.59 -0.42 4.46
CA PHE A 257 -13.23 -1.22 5.64
C PHE A 257 -14.15 -2.44 5.81
N GLY A 258 -15.45 -2.29 5.54
CA GLY A 258 -16.40 -3.41 5.51
C GLY A 258 -16.03 -4.48 4.48
N VAL A 259 -15.59 -4.07 3.28
CA VAL A 259 -15.07 -4.97 2.24
C VAL A 259 -13.83 -5.71 2.75
N ALA A 260 -12.87 -5.00 3.35
CA ALA A 260 -11.64 -5.59 3.88
C ALA A 260 -11.93 -6.66 4.96
N VAL A 261 -12.78 -6.34 5.93
CA VAL A 261 -13.17 -7.29 6.99
C VAL A 261 -13.88 -8.51 6.41
N SER A 262 -14.80 -8.31 5.47
CA SER A 262 -15.56 -9.40 4.86
C SER A 262 -14.67 -10.32 4.02
N LEU A 263 -13.73 -9.75 3.25
CA LEU A 263 -12.71 -10.51 2.52
C LEU A 263 -11.79 -11.29 3.47
N PHE A 264 -11.38 -10.70 4.59
CA PHE A 264 -10.58 -11.39 5.59
C PHE A 264 -11.31 -12.60 6.15
N ILE A 265 -12.58 -12.45 6.55
CA ILE A 265 -13.39 -13.56 7.05
C ILE A 265 -13.52 -14.65 5.98
N LEU A 266 -13.73 -14.27 4.72
CA LEU A 266 -13.84 -15.21 3.62
C LEU A 266 -12.55 -16.04 3.44
N PHE A 267 -11.39 -15.38 3.36
CA PHE A 267 -10.11 -16.07 3.24
C PHE A 267 -9.75 -16.85 4.51
N ALA A 268 -10.09 -16.32 5.68
CA ALA A 268 -9.91 -16.99 6.96
C ALA A 268 -10.65 -18.33 7.02
N LEU A 269 -11.92 -18.35 6.61
CA LEU A 269 -12.71 -19.57 6.54
C LEU A 269 -12.13 -20.58 5.54
N SER A 270 -11.69 -20.11 4.37
CA SER A 270 -11.05 -20.97 3.36
C SER A 270 -9.75 -21.60 3.88
N VAL A 271 -8.88 -20.81 4.52
CA VAL A 271 -7.62 -21.31 5.11
C VAL A 271 -7.90 -22.25 6.28
N TRP A 272 -8.84 -21.87 7.15
CA TRP A 272 -9.21 -22.68 8.31
C TRP A 272 -9.76 -24.04 7.89
N HIS A 273 -10.66 -24.10 6.91
CA HIS A 273 -11.21 -25.35 6.40
C HIS A 273 -10.24 -26.14 5.49
N SER A 274 -9.13 -25.53 5.04
CA SER A 274 -8.15 -26.26 4.24
C SER A 274 -7.41 -27.30 5.09
N GLY A 275 -7.32 -28.54 4.61
CA GLY A 275 -6.53 -29.58 5.28
C GLY A 275 -5.02 -29.38 5.13
N LYS A 276 -4.60 -28.65 4.09
CA LYS A 276 -3.21 -28.26 3.80
C LYS A 276 -3.22 -26.96 2.97
N THR A 277 -2.40 -25.99 3.33
CA THR A 277 -2.07 -24.81 2.51
C THR A 277 -0.69 -24.98 1.90
N SER A 278 -0.50 -24.57 0.63
CA SER A 278 0.85 -24.51 0.04
C SER A 278 1.68 -23.48 0.81
N GLY A 279 2.87 -23.89 1.30
CA GLY A 279 3.71 -23.06 2.17
C GLY A 279 4.18 -21.76 1.50
N ALA A 280 4.28 -21.72 0.17
CA ALA A 280 4.73 -20.54 -0.58
C ALA A 280 3.59 -19.59 -1.02
N LEU A 281 2.32 -19.97 -0.83
CA LEU A 281 1.18 -19.22 -1.35
C LEU A 281 1.05 -17.84 -0.70
N GLY A 282 1.26 -17.75 0.61
CA GLY A 282 1.23 -16.47 1.33
C GLY A 282 2.32 -15.49 0.87
N ASP A 283 3.48 -16.02 0.48
CA ASP A 283 4.62 -15.21 0.01
C ASP A 283 4.37 -14.69 -1.41
N LYS A 284 3.80 -15.53 -2.28
CA LYS A 284 3.37 -15.14 -3.62
C LYS A 284 2.29 -14.05 -3.57
N LEU A 285 1.27 -14.21 -2.71
CA LEU A 285 0.24 -13.18 -2.56
C LEU A 285 0.82 -11.87 -2.02
N TYR A 286 1.77 -11.94 -1.08
CA TYR A 286 2.48 -10.75 -0.61
C TYR A 286 3.23 -10.02 -1.74
N ALA A 287 3.98 -10.76 -2.56
CA ALA A 287 4.68 -10.18 -3.72
C ALA A 287 3.70 -9.52 -4.70
N MET A 288 2.56 -10.16 -4.96
CA MET A 288 1.49 -9.60 -5.80
C MET A 288 0.86 -8.34 -5.18
N THR A 289 0.69 -8.29 -3.85
CA THR A 289 0.21 -7.08 -3.15
C THR A 289 1.18 -5.92 -3.38
N ILE A 290 2.50 -6.13 -3.21
CA ILE A 290 3.52 -5.09 -3.45
C ILE A 290 3.49 -4.63 -4.91
N LEU A 291 3.43 -5.57 -5.85
CA LEU A 291 3.38 -5.28 -7.28
C LEU A 291 2.17 -4.40 -7.61
N MET A 292 0.97 -4.82 -7.20
CA MET A 292 -0.28 -4.08 -7.40
C MET A 292 -0.27 -2.71 -6.72
N PHE A 293 0.27 -2.63 -5.50
CA PHE A 293 0.42 -1.36 -4.79
C PHE A 293 1.33 -0.39 -5.55
N GLY A 294 2.47 -0.87 -6.05
CA GLY A 294 3.39 -0.06 -6.87
C GLY A 294 2.75 0.43 -8.18
N MET A 295 1.89 -0.39 -8.81
CA MET A 295 1.15 0.04 -10.00
C MET A 295 0.13 1.14 -9.71
N ILE A 296 -0.68 0.98 -8.65
CA ILE A 296 -1.72 1.97 -8.30
C ILE A 296 -1.11 3.30 -7.85
N THR A 297 -0.01 3.24 -7.11
CA THR A 297 0.70 4.42 -6.62
C THR A 297 1.65 5.06 -7.63
N THR A 298 1.71 4.52 -8.86
CA THR A 298 2.68 4.92 -9.89
C THR A 298 4.12 4.96 -9.37
N MET A 299 4.49 3.96 -8.57
CA MET A 299 5.84 3.75 -8.03
C MET A 299 6.52 2.55 -8.71
N PRO A 300 7.18 2.74 -9.88
CA PRO A 300 7.84 1.66 -10.61
C PRO A 300 8.85 0.87 -9.79
N VAL A 301 9.55 1.52 -8.87
CA VAL A 301 10.53 0.86 -8.00
C VAL A 301 9.86 -0.14 -7.06
N ILE A 302 8.70 0.21 -6.48
CA ILE A 302 7.93 -0.72 -5.64
C ILE A 302 7.38 -1.87 -6.49
N CYS A 303 6.86 -1.56 -7.69
CA CYS A 303 6.40 -2.60 -8.61
C CYS A 303 7.53 -3.58 -8.96
N ALA A 304 8.72 -3.07 -9.28
CA ALA A 304 9.91 -3.87 -9.55
C ALA A 304 10.34 -4.72 -8.35
N LEU A 305 10.21 -4.23 -7.10
CA LEU A 305 10.45 -5.05 -5.91
C LEU A 305 9.46 -6.21 -5.80
N GLY A 306 8.18 -6.00 -6.13
CA GLY A 306 7.19 -7.07 -6.22
C GLY A 306 7.54 -8.12 -7.27
N VAL A 307 7.98 -7.68 -8.45
CA VAL A 307 8.46 -8.57 -9.53
C VAL A 307 9.72 -9.34 -9.09
N LEU A 308 10.67 -8.68 -8.43
CA LEU A 308 11.89 -9.30 -7.92
C LEU A 308 11.58 -10.40 -6.89
N LEU A 309 10.64 -10.14 -5.98
CA LEU A 309 10.17 -11.13 -5.02
C LEU A 309 9.58 -12.35 -5.73
N LEU A 310 8.69 -12.12 -6.70
CA LEU A 310 8.01 -13.19 -7.42
C LEU A 310 8.98 -14.01 -8.29
N ALA A 311 9.95 -13.37 -8.93
CA ALA A 311 10.96 -14.02 -9.77
C ALA A 311 11.86 -14.98 -8.99
N ASN A 312 12.09 -14.70 -7.70
CA ASN A 312 12.94 -15.49 -6.80
C ASN A 312 12.15 -16.50 -5.93
N MET A 313 10.85 -16.68 -6.18
CA MET A 313 10.02 -17.67 -5.49
C MET A 313 9.89 -18.97 -6.31
N PRO A 314 9.61 -20.12 -5.65
CA PRO A 314 9.38 -21.38 -6.35
C PRO A 314 8.23 -21.27 -7.37
N ARG A 315 8.52 -21.62 -8.63
CA ARG A 315 7.54 -21.70 -9.72
C ARG A 315 6.63 -22.93 -9.54
N GLY A 316 5.73 -22.87 -8.57
CA GLY A 316 4.66 -23.85 -8.39
C GLY A 316 3.49 -23.63 -9.36
N ASN A 317 2.63 -24.63 -9.52
CA ASN A 317 1.44 -24.53 -10.38
C ASN A 317 0.37 -23.64 -9.71
N MET A 318 0.37 -22.33 -10.03
CA MET A 318 -0.53 -21.36 -9.40
C MET A 318 -2.01 -21.71 -9.55
N TRP A 319 -2.38 -22.45 -10.61
CA TRP A 319 -3.76 -22.88 -10.86
C TRP A 319 -4.25 -23.97 -9.89
N ASP A 320 -3.35 -24.83 -9.42
CA ASP A 320 -3.69 -25.81 -8.39
C ASP A 320 -3.69 -25.18 -7.00
N GLU A 321 -2.84 -24.17 -6.78
CA GLU A 321 -2.77 -23.42 -5.52
C GLU A 321 -3.94 -22.42 -5.35
N SER A 322 -4.53 -21.90 -6.43
CA SER A 322 -5.63 -20.92 -6.38
C SER A 322 -6.99 -21.53 -6.02
N LYS A 323 -7.18 -22.84 -6.24
CA LYS A 323 -8.39 -23.59 -5.84
C LYS A 323 -8.67 -23.47 -4.33
N TYR A 324 -7.65 -23.19 -3.53
CA TYR A 324 -7.76 -23.06 -2.08
C TYR A 324 -8.16 -21.65 -1.62
N LEU A 325 -8.14 -20.65 -2.51
CA LEU A 325 -8.41 -19.25 -2.18
C LEU A 325 -9.82 -18.77 -2.56
N LEU A 326 -10.50 -19.46 -3.47
CA LEU A 326 -11.85 -19.13 -3.94
C LEU A 326 -12.93 -19.90 -3.19
#